data_AF-A0A9D1J286-F1
#
_entry.id   AF-A0A9D1J286-F1
#
_cell.length_a   1.000
_cell.length_b   1.000
_cell.length_c   1.000
_cell.angle_alpha   90.00
_cell.angle_beta   90.00
_cell.angle_gamma   90.00
#
_symmetry.space_group_name_H-M   'P 1'
#
loop_
_entity.id
_entity.type
_entity.pdbx_description
1 polymer ?
#
loop_
_entity_poly.entity_id
_entity_poly.type
_entity_poly.pdbx_seq_one_letter_code
_entity_poly.pdbx_strand_id
1 'polypeptide(L)'
;MVEIESYMQRLLDRLRQEFGGRLVYVRLQGTKDYYGTLRDLVPAYTRQDIVGFVKICAGNLYHELCHRYVFEDAAQNKSCFPGTCKQVFYLLQAAHYLRTGRYAATKQALLDDTAGIDKEVLQLSIDPKNGNSFDFPSAFALVFGWCRGILKENF
;
A
#
# COMPACT_ATOMS: atom_id res chain seq x y z
N MET A 1 -6.43 -37.56 2.47
CA MET A 1 -6.92 -36.30 3.08
C MET A 1 -5.70 -35.60 3.66
N VAL A 2 -5.39 -34.37 3.22
CA VAL A 2 -4.23 -33.65 3.75
C VAL A 2 -4.59 -33.13 5.13
N GLU A 3 -3.88 -33.56 6.16
CA GLU A 3 -4.00 -32.98 7.49
C GLU A 3 -3.36 -31.59 7.46
N ILE A 4 -4.20 -30.56 7.62
CA ILE A 4 -3.83 -29.16 7.42
C ILE A 4 -2.70 -28.76 8.37
N GLU A 5 -2.74 -29.24 9.61
CA GLU A 5 -1.72 -28.98 10.64
C GLU A 5 -0.34 -29.48 10.23
N SER A 6 -0.24 -30.76 9.88
CA SER A 6 1.00 -31.37 9.37
C SER A 6 1.51 -30.71 8.09
N TYR A 7 0.62 -30.26 7.20
CA TYR A 7 1.01 -29.54 5.99
C TYR A 7 1.58 -28.16 6.30
N MET A 8 0.90 -27.40 7.17
CA MET A 8 1.33 -26.06 7.57
C MET A 8 2.68 -26.09 8.28
N GLN A 9 2.88 -27.03 9.22
CA GLN A 9 4.14 -27.18 9.93
C GLN A 9 5.32 -27.43 8.96
N ARG A 10 5.15 -28.36 8.01
CA ARG A 10 6.18 -28.63 6.98
C ARG A 10 6.45 -27.45 6.06
N LEU A 11 5.41 -26.71 5.67
CA LEU A 11 5.56 -25.51 4.85
C LEU A 11 6.37 -24.45 5.60
N LEU A 12 6.11 -24.27 6.88
CA LEU A 12 6.79 -23.29 7.71
C LEU A 12 8.26 -23.62 7.93
N ASP A 13 8.57 -24.88 8.21
CA ASP A 13 9.94 -25.33 8.36
C ASP A 13 10.72 -25.08 7.07
N ARG A 14 10.11 -25.34 5.91
CA ARG A 14 10.71 -25.04 4.60
C ARG A 14 10.90 -23.55 4.36
N LEU A 15 9.89 -22.71 4.63
CA LEU A 15 10.00 -21.27 4.44
C LEU A 15 11.08 -20.67 5.35
N ARG A 16 11.18 -21.13 6.59
CA ARG A 16 12.24 -20.71 7.52
C ARG A 16 13.62 -21.17 7.06
N GLN A 17 13.74 -22.39 6.54
CA GLN A 17 15.00 -22.92 6.00
C GLN A 17 15.47 -22.16 4.76
N GLU A 18 14.57 -21.88 3.83
CA GLU A 18 14.89 -21.23 2.54
C GLU A 18 15.12 -19.72 2.67
N PHE A 19 14.27 -19.03 3.45
CA PHE A 19 14.29 -17.57 3.50
C PHE A 19 14.97 -17.02 4.76
N GLY A 20 15.16 -17.82 5.81
CA GLY A 20 15.86 -17.40 7.03
C GLY A 20 15.39 -16.04 7.57
N GLY A 21 16.34 -15.16 7.90
CA GLY A 21 16.06 -13.78 8.32
C GLY A 21 15.56 -12.84 7.20
N ARG A 22 15.45 -13.32 5.96
CA ARG A 22 14.94 -12.55 4.79
C ARG A 22 13.42 -12.64 4.63
N LEU A 23 12.71 -13.34 5.52
CA LEU A 23 11.26 -13.28 5.59
C LEU A 23 10.83 -11.98 6.28
N VAL A 24 11.11 -10.83 5.65
CA VAL A 24 11.15 -9.53 6.33
C VAL A 24 9.77 -8.90 6.51
N TYR A 25 8.75 -9.31 5.74
CA TYR A 25 7.46 -8.64 5.82
C TYR A 25 6.31 -9.49 5.28
N VAL A 26 5.41 -9.89 6.19
CA VAL A 26 4.04 -10.28 5.85
C VAL A 26 3.13 -9.33 6.62
N ARG A 27 2.20 -8.68 5.92
CA ARG A 27 1.36 -7.63 6.51
C ARG A 27 0.32 -8.21 7.47
N LEU A 28 0.72 -8.41 8.72
CA LEU A 28 -0.12 -9.02 9.76
C LEU A 28 -1.41 -8.24 10.05
N GLN A 29 -1.37 -6.90 10.06
CA GLN A 29 -2.55 -6.10 10.43
C GLN A 29 -3.69 -6.17 9.40
N GLY A 30 -3.41 -6.59 8.16
CA GLY A 30 -4.41 -6.74 7.10
C GLY A 30 -4.90 -8.16 6.87
N THR A 31 -4.36 -9.13 7.61
CA THR A 31 -4.68 -10.54 7.44
C THR A 31 -5.48 -11.01 8.64
N LYS A 32 -6.56 -11.75 8.37
CA LYS A 32 -7.36 -12.40 9.42
C LYS A 32 -6.89 -13.83 9.58
N ASP A 33 -6.55 -14.21 10.79
CA ASP A 33 -6.25 -15.58 11.14
C ASP A 33 -7.55 -16.41 11.12
N TYR A 34 -7.57 -17.48 10.31
CA TYR A 34 -8.66 -18.46 10.28
C TYR A 34 -8.29 -19.77 10.97
N TYR A 35 -6.99 -20.10 11.01
CA TYR A 35 -6.43 -21.28 11.66
C TYR A 35 -4.99 -20.98 12.11
N GLY A 36 -4.67 -21.20 13.39
CA GLY A 36 -3.40 -20.77 13.99
C GLY A 36 -3.23 -19.25 14.03
N THR A 37 -2.01 -18.76 14.28
CA THR A 37 -1.68 -17.33 14.26
C THR A 37 -0.54 -17.08 13.30
N LEU A 38 -0.76 -16.25 12.27
CA LEU A 38 0.30 -15.93 11.30
C LEU A 38 1.50 -15.23 11.94
N ARG A 39 1.28 -14.51 13.03
CA ARG A 39 2.34 -13.85 13.82
C ARG A 39 3.42 -14.80 14.31
N ASP A 40 3.06 -16.04 14.63
CA ASP A 40 3.99 -17.03 15.17
C ASP A 40 4.94 -17.57 14.08
N LEU A 41 4.63 -17.27 12.82
CA LEU A 41 5.24 -17.83 11.63
C LEU A 41 6.24 -16.87 10.98
N VAL A 42 6.18 -15.59 11.36
CA VAL A 42 6.97 -14.52 10.77
C VAL A 42 7.72 -13.75 11.85
N PRO A 43 8.91 -13.19 11.54
CA PRO A 43 9.59 -12.28 12.44
C PRO A 43 8.70 -11.09 12.82
N ALA A 44 8.90 -10.55 14.03
CA ALA A 44 8.30 -9.28 14.39
C ALA A 44 8.91 -8.17 13.51
N TYR A 45 8.06 -7.44 12.77
CA TYR A 45 8.51 -6.26 12.04
C TYR A 45 8.64 -5.07 12.99
N THR A 46 9.57 -4.19 12.64
CA THR A 46 9.88 -2.95 13.35
C THR A 46 9.14 -1.77 12.72
N ARG A 47 9.15 -0.64 13.44
CA ARG A 47 8.69 0.62 12.86
C ARG A 47 9.49 0.99 11.61
N GLN A 48 10.80 0.75 11.60
CA GLN A 48 11.69 1.02 10.46
C GLN A 48 11.27 0.22 9.22
N ASP A 49 10.79 -1.01 9.35
CA ASP A 49 10.31 -1.80 8.23
C ASP A 49 9.09 -1.16 7.55
N ILE A 50 8.18 -0.60 8.35
CA ILE A 50 7.00 0.13 7.83
C ILE A 50 7.44 1.43 7.14
N VAL A 51 8.42 2.15 7.71
CA VAL A 51 9.00 3.34 7.06
C VAL A 51 9.62 2.95 5.71
N GLY A 52 10.39 1.87 5.67
CA GLY A 52 10.97 1.33 4.45
C GLY A 52 9.90 0.99 3.41
N PHE A 53 8.85 0.29 3.81
CA PHE A 53 7.69 -0.01 2.95
C PHE A 53 7.07 1.27 2.37
N VAL A 54 6.78 2.27 3.21
CA VAL A 54 6.20 3.55 2.78
C VAL A 54 7.11 4.26 1.78
N LYS A 55 8.41 4.33 2.03
CA LYS A 55 9.37 4.99 1.13
C LYS A 55 9.51 4.27 -0.21
N ILE A 56 9.57 2.93 -0.20
CA ILE A 56 9.64 2.12 -1.42
C ILE A 56 8.36 2.29 -2.23
N CYS A 57 7.18 2.15 -1.61
CA CYS A 57 5.90 2.29 -2.30
C CYS A 57 5.68 3.70 -2.85
N ALA A 58 6.01 4.74 -2.08
CA ALA A 58 5.92 6.12 -2.55
C ALA A 58 6.90 6.39 -3.71
N GLY A 59 8.11 5.84 -3.64
CA GLY A 59 9.11 5.94 -4.71
C GLY A 59 8.68 5.23 -5.99
N ASN A 60 8.13 4.03 -5.88
CA ASN A 60 7.61 3.27 -7.02
C ASN A 60 6.43 3.99 -7.67
N LEU A 61 5.48 4.49 -6.88
CA LEU A 61 4.34 5.25 -7.41
C LEU A 61 4.81 6.57 -8.07
N TYR A 62 5.73 7.29 -7.43
CA TYR A 62 6.32 8.49 -8.02
C TYR A 62 7.03 8.20 -9.35
N HIS A 63 7.81 7.11 -9.42
CA HIS A 63 8.49 6.67 -10.63
C HIS A 63 7.49 6.32 -11.73
N GLU A 64 6.46 5.53 -11.42
CA GLU A 64 5.42 5.15 -12.38
C GLU A 64 4.72 6.38 -12.96
N LEU A 65 4.36 7.35 -12.11
CA LEU A 65 3.77 8.62 -12.55
C LEU A 65 4.70 9.38 -13.50
N CYS A 66 5.98 9.52 -13.17
CA CYS A 66 6.97 10.17 -14.03
C CYS A 66 7.11 9.44 -15.38
N HIS A 67 7.28 8.13 -15.34
CA HIS A 67 7.47 7.30 -16.52
C HIS A 67 6.28 7.44 -17.47
N ARG A 68 5.06 7.28 -16.94
CA ARG A 68 3.84 7.39 -17.75
C ARG A 68 3.65 8.80 -18.32
N TYR A 69 3.97 9.83 -17.55
CA TYR A 69 3.83 11.22 -18.01
C TYR A 69 4.75 11.54 -19.21
N VAL A 70 5.94 10.95 -19.26
CA VAL A 70 6.94 11.23 -20.32
C VAL A 70 6.76 10.32 -21.54
N PHE A 71 6.45 9.03 -21.32
CA PHE A 71 6.54 8.03 -22.38
C PHE A 71 5.20 7.53 -22.93
N GLU A 72 4.09 7.74 -22.21
CA GLU A 72 2.78 7.27 -22.65
C GLU A 72 2.01 8.36 -23.38
N ASP A 73 1.19 7.96 -24.36
CA ASP A 73 0.19 8.85 -24.96
C ASP A 73 -0.77 9.40 -23.89
N ALA A 74 -1.23 10.64 -24.04
CA ALA A 74 -2.05 11.31 -23.04
C ALA A 74 -3.40 10.60 -22.78
N ALA A 75 -4.04 10.06 -23.83
CA ALA A 75 -5.29 9.32 -23.70
C ALA A 75 -5.05 7.96 -23.02
N GLN A 76 -3.96 7.27 -23.40
CA GLN A 76 -3.55 6.02 -22.75
C GLN A 76 -3.21 6.23 -21.28
N ASN A 77 -2.44 7.28 -20.97
CA ASN A 77 -2.05 7.60 -19.61
C ASN A 77 -3.27 7.87 -18.73
N LYS A 78 -4.18 8.74 -19.20
CA LYS A 78 -5.48 8.99 -18.55
C LYS A 78 -6.28 7.70 -18.35
N SER A 79 -6.32 6.81 -19.34
CA SER A 79 -7.13 5.58 -19.26
C SER A 79 -6.65 4.60 -18.18
N CYS A 80 -5.34 4.45 -17.97
CA CYS A 80 -4.82 3.53 -16.95
C CYS A 80 -4.40 4.19 -15.63
N PHE A 81 -4.45 5.52 -15.52
CA PHE A 81 -4.21 6.25 -14.27
C PHE A 81 -5.03 5.74 -13.06
N PRO A 82 -6.32 5.35 -13.21
CA PRO A 82 -7.05 4.61 -12.19
C PRO A 82 -6.34 3.37 -11.61
N GLY A 83 -5.64 2.62 -12.48
CA GLY A 83 -4.87 1.44 -12.11
C GLY A 83 -3.67 1.82 -11.23
N THR A 84 -2.94 2.85 -11.63
CA THR A 84 -1.82 3.43 -10.87
C THR A 84 -2.26 3.89 -9.47
N CYS A 85 -3.46 4.48 -9.36
CA CYS A 85 -4.01 4.94 -8.08
C CYS A 85 -4.38 3.81 -7.10
N LYS A 86 -4.44 2.53 -7.52
CA LYS A 86 -4.78 1.41 -6.62
C LYS A 86 -3.82 1.28 -5.43
N GLN A 87 -2.57 1.68 -5.60
CA GLN A 87 -1.53 1.57 -4.58
C GLN A 87 -1.70 2.61 -3.45
N VAL A 88 -2.43 3.71 -3.71
CA VAL A 88 -2.64 4.83 -2.78
C VAL A 88 -3.17 4.36 -1.44
N PHE A 89 -4.19 3.50 -1.42
CA PHE A 89 -4.82 3.07 -0.18
C PHE A 89 -3.83 2.41 0.78
N TYR A 90 -3.03 1.46 0.27
CA TYR A 90 -2.09 0.71 1.11
C TYR A 90 -0.92 1.58 1.59
N LEU A 91 -0.45 2.49 0.73
CA LEU A 91 0.58 3.45 1.07
C LEU A 91 0.08 4.43 2.16
N LEU A 92 -1.09 5.04 1.95
CA LEU A 92 -1.67 5.98 2.90
C LEU A 92 -2.02 5.31 4.22
N GLN A 93 -2.53 4.08 4.20
CA GLN A 93 -2.82 3.31 5.41
C GLN A 93 -1.56 3.10 6.27
N ALA A 94 -0.43 2.76 5.65
CA ALA A 94 0.84 2.57 6.36
C ALA A 94 1.41 3.90 6.88
N ALA A 95 1.36 4.97 6.07
CA ALA A 95 1.77 6.31 6.48
C ALA A 95 0.91 6.84 7.64
N HIS A 96 -0.40 6.67 7.56
CA HIS A 96 -1.34 7.01 8.62
C HIS A 96 -0.99 6.27 9.92
N TYR A 97 -0.76 4.96 9.84
CA TYR A 97 -0.36 4.16 11.01
C TYR A 97 0.95 4.66 11.64
N LEU A 98 1.94 5.03 10.84
CA LEU A 98 3.20 5.60 11.33
C LEU A 98 3.02 6.93 12.07
N ARG A 99 2.05 7.76 11.65
CA ARG A 99 1.76 9.07 12.23
C ARG A 99 0.91 8.99 13.49
N THR A 100 -0.07 8.09 13.52
CA THR A 100 -1.12 8.09 14.57
C THR A 100 -1.07 6.87 15.48
N GLY A 101 -0.39 5.80 15.08
CA GLY A 101 -0.44 4.50 15.73
C GLY A 101 -1.76 3.75 15.55
N ARG A 102 -2.74 4.32 14.83
CA ARG A 102 -4.07 3.72 14.60
C ARG A 102 -4.11 3.03 13.25
N TYR A 103 -4.62 1.79 13.23
CA TYR A 103 -4.77 1.03 12.00
C TYR A 103 -6.20 1.15 11.45
N ALA A 104 -6.33 1.77 10.28
CA ALA A 104 -7.61 1.92 9.60
C ALA A 104 -7.79 0.79 8.57
N ALA A 105 -8.55 -0.26 8.91
CA ALA A 105 -8.67 -1.47 8.09
C ALA A 105 -9.36 -1.28 6.73
N THR A 106 -10.20 -0.25 6.58
CA THR A 106 -11.00 0.00 5.37
C THR A 106 -10.72 1.38 4.80
N LYS A 107 -11.03 1.55 3.51
CA LYS A 107 -11.01 2.85 2.82
C LYS A 107 -11.88 3.88 3.54
N GLN A 108 -13.06 3.49 4.04
CA GLN A 108 -13.95 4.38 4.78
C GLN A 108 -13.35 4.82 6.12
N ALA A 109 -12.85 3.87 6.92
CA ALA A 109 -12.21 4.20 8.20
C ALA A 109 -11.04 5.17 8.01
N LEU A 110 -10.26 4.98 6.94
CA LEU A 110 -9.15 5.87 6.61
C LEU A 110 -9.62 7.25 6.13
N LEU A 111 -10.75 7.35 5.41
CA LEU A 111 -11.36 8.64 5.02
C LEU A 111 -11.88 9.43 6.22
N ASP A 112 -12.40 8.73 7.23
CA ASP A 112 -12.92 9.33 8.46
C ASP A 112 -11.77 9.87 9.33
N ASP A 113 -10.61 9.20 9.27
CA ASP A 113 -9.40 9.51 10.05
C ASP A 113 -8.38 10.41 9.32
N THR A 114 -8.63 10.80 8.06
CA THR A 114 -7.72 11.65 7.27
C THR A 114 -8.37 12.96 6.84
N ALA A 115 -7.54 13.97 6.58
CA ALA A 115 -7.96 15.30 6.14
C ALA A 115 -6.96 15.87 5.10
N GLY A 116 -7.36 16.95 4.43
CA GLY A 116 -6.55 17.62 3.41
C GLY A 116 -6.13 16.69 2.28
N ILE A 117 -4.88 16.83 1.83
CA ILE A 117 -4.34 16.10 0.67
C ILE A 117 -4.44 14.57 0.80
N ASP A 118 -4.27 14.02 1.99
CA ASP A 118 -4.39 12.57 2.23
C ASP A 118 -5.82 12.08 1.92
N LYS A 119 -6.83 12.84 2.35
CA LYS A 119 -8.24 12.52 2.10
C LYS A 119 -8.58 12.66 0.61
N GLU A 120 -8.13 13.74 -0.03
CA GLU A 120 -8.37 13.99 -1.46
C GLU A 120 -7.78 12.88 -2.34
N VAL A 121 -6.53 12.49 -2.07
CA VAL A 121 -5.84 11.41 -2.81
C VAL A 121 -6.52 10.06 -2.56
N LEU A 122 -6.97 9.80 -1.33
CA LEU A 122 -7.73 8.59 -1.03
C LEU A 122 -9.07 8.55 -1.77
N GLN A 123 -9.82 9.66 -1.79
CA GLN A 123 -11.09 9.78 -2.51
C GLN A 123 -10.89 9.50 -4.01
N LEU A 124 -9.87 10.10 -4.62
CA LEU A 124 -9.50 9.84 -6.01
C LEU A 124 -9.23 8.34 -6.28
N SER A 125 -8.61 7.64 -5.33
CA SER A 125 -8.34 6.19 -5.46
C SER A 125 -9.56 5.28 -5.22
N ILE A 126 -10.61 5.80 -4.55
CA ILE A 126 -11.85 5.06 -4.26
C ILE A 126 -12.80 5.15 -5.44
N ASP A 127 -12.87 6.33 -6.06
CA ASP A 127 -13.81 6.62 -7.12
C ASP A 127 -13.13 6.96 -8.46
N PRO A 128 -12.35 6.04 -9.06
CA PRO A 128 -11.82 6.29 -10.39
C PRO A 128 -12.90 6.22 -11.50
N LYS A 129 -14.16 5.92 -11.18
CA LYS A 129 -15.18 5.44 -12.14
C LYS A 129 -16.62 5.91 -11.93
N ASN A 130 -16.95 6.91 -11.11
CA ASN A 130 -18.27 7.55 -11.20
C ASN A 130 -18.37 8.45 -12.43
N GLY A 131 -18.51 7.82 -13.60
CA GLY A 131 -19.19 8.32 -14.79
C GLY A 131 -18.65 9.55 -15.51
N ASN A 132 -17.72 10.30 -14.93
CA ASN A 132 -17.21 11.54 -15.48
C ASN A 132 -15.78 11.40 -15.96
N SER A 133 -15.50 12.07 -17.08
CA SER A 133 -14.15 12.46 -17.46
C SER A 133 -13.51 13.19 -16.27
N PHE A 134 -12.71 12.50 -15.45
CA PHE A 134 -11.92 13.18 -14.44
C PHE A 134 -10.87 14.05 -15.13
N ASP A 135 -10.53 15.17 -14.50
CA ASP A 135 -9.47 16.05 -14.99
C ASP A 135 -8.11 15.41 -14.71
N PHE A 136 -7.51 14.84 -15.75
CA PHE A 136 -6.27 14.09 -15.63
C PHE A 136 -5.09 14.95 -15.14
N PRO A 137 -4.84 16.17 -15.68
CA PRO A 137 -3.82 17.05 -15.16
C PRO A 137 -3.93 17.33 -13.65
N SER A 138 -5.11 17.68 -13.14
CA SER A 138 -5.28 17.94 -11.70
C SER A 138 -5.13 16.67 -10.87
N ALA A 139 -5.71 15.55 -11.32
CA ALA A 139 -5.58 14.28 -10.63
C ALA A 139 -4.13 13.80 -10.56
N PHE A 140 -3.39 13.92 -11.67
CA PHE A 140 -1.97 13.63 -11.73
C PHE A 140 -1.17 14.53 -10.77
N ALA A 141 -1.37 15.84 -10.83
CA ALA A 141 -0.66 16.80 -9.98
C ALA A 141 -0.90 16.55 -8.49
N LEU A 142 -2.13 16.19 -8.12
CA LEU A 142 -2.51 15.84 -6.76
C LEU A 142 -1.71 14.63 -6.25
N VAL A 143 -1.76 13.49 -6.96
CA VAL A 143 -1.05 12.26 -6.54
C VAL A 143 0.47 12.45 -6.60
N PHE A 144 0.97 13.15 -7.63
CA PHE A 144 2.39 13.46 -7.77
C PHE A 144 2.92 14.31 -6.61
N GLY A 145 2.19 15.39 -6.27
CA GLY A 145 2.52 16.26 -5.15
C GLY A 145 2.47 15.51 -3.81
N TRP A 146 1.46 14.66 -3.64
CA TRP A 146 1.33 13.81 -2.47
C TRP A 146 2.51 12.83 -2.31
N CYS A 147 2.91 12.12 -3.37
CA CYS A 147 4.08 11.24 -3.33
C CYS A 147 5.35 12.00 -2.92
N ARG A 148 5.55 13.22 -3.44
CA ARG A 148 6.69 14.07 -3.02
C ARG A 148 6.64 14.44 -1.54
N GLY A 149 5.45 14.72 -1.02
CA GLY A 149 5.24 14.95 0.41
C GLY A 149 5.67 13.75 1.25
N ILE A 150 5.12 12.57 0.93
CA ILE A 150 5.44 11.31 1.62
C ILE A 150 6.95 10.99 1.56
N LEU A 151 7.59 11.22 0.41
CA LEU A 151 9.03 10.97 0.25
C LEU A 151 9.90 11.90 1.10
N LYS A 152 9.48 13.14 1.32
CA LYS A 152 10.19 14.12 2.16
C LYS A 152 9.90 14.00 3.65
N GLU A 153 8.80 13.35 4.01
CA GLU A 153 8.37 13.24 5.40
C GLU A 153 9.31 12.38 6.24
N ASN A 154 9.65 12.86 7.44
CA ASN A 154 10.39 12.08 8.42
C ASN A 154 9.40 11.41 9.36
N PHE A 155 9.13 10.13 9.11
CA PHE A 155 8.25 9.30 9.93
C PHE A 155 8.91 8.94 11.25
#